data_AF-A0A948ZBB7-F1
#
_entry.id   AF-A0A948ZBB7-F1
#
_cell.length_a   1.000
_cell.length_b   1.000
_cell.length_c   1.000
_cell.angle_alpha   90.00
_cell.angle_beta   90.00
_cell.angle_gamma   90.00
#
_symmetry.space_group_name_H-M   'P 1'
#
loop_
_entity.id
_entity.type
_entity.pdbx_description
1 polymer ?
#
loop_
_entity_poly.entity_id
_entity_poly.type
_entity_poly.pdbx_seq_one_letter_code
_entity_poly.pdbx_strand_id
1 'polypeptide(L)'
;MIAFVAFDLGKVLASPPDLFSAPAEFLGVLTYQYEELYWTGRSAYDGGGSRVEYWGPLLSSLGLEPTAARITHLASLDAELWIQLRPSAEAMLTTVYSWGLRTALVSNGPLALGRAVRLADWSALIDRVFISSELRLSKPDPAVFP
;
A
#
# COMPACT_ATOMS: atom_id res chain seq x y z
N MET A 1 -23.17 1.90 20.98
CA MET A 1 -22.75 3.14 20.28
C MET A 1 -21.34 2.91 19.75
N ILE A 2 -21.06 3.25 18.50
CA ILE A 2 -19.72 3.12 17.91
C ILE A 2 -18.93 4.38 18.28
N ALA A 3 -17.72 4.22 18.83
CA ALA A 3 -16.87 5.34 19.25
C ALA A 3 -15.63 5.51 18.36
N PHE A 4 -15.33 4.53 17.52
CA PHE A 4 -14.12 4.44 16.73
C PHE A 4 -14.37 3.65 15.44
N VAL A 5 -13.74 4.08 14.34
CA VAL A 5 -13.81 3.40 13.05
C VAL A 5 -12.39 3.19 12.52
N ALA A 6 -12.00 1.93 12.36
CA ALA A 6 -10.77 1.56 11.66
C ALA A 6 -11.07 1.21 10.21
N PHE A 7 -10.25 1.72 9.30
CA PHE A 7 -10.32 1.45 7.88
C PHE A 7 -9.13 0.60 7.43
N ASP A 8 -9.39 -0.33 6.51
CA ASP A 8 -8.33 -0.87 5.67
C ASP A 8 -8.04 0.09 4.50
N LEU A 9 -6.87 -0.02 3.89
CA LEU A 9 -6.53 0.72 2.68
C LEU A 9 -6.93 -0.09 1.44
N GLY A 10 -6.21 -1.20 1.20
CA GLY A 10 -6.33 -1.97 -0.03
C GLY A 10 -7.72 -2.59 -0.19
N LYS A 11 -8.34 -2.36 -1.35
CA LYS A 11 -9.69 -2.80 -1.72
C LYS A 11 -10.83 -2.24 -0.85
N VAL A 12 -10.53 -1.35 0.09
CA VAL A 12 -11.52 -0.63 0.90
C VAL A 12 -11.50 0.84 0.55
N LEU A 13 -10.43 1.55 0.93
CA LEU A 13 -10.25 2.95 0.58
C LEU A 13 -9.65 3.12 -0.82
N ALA A 14 -8.67 2.28 -1.19
CA ALA A 14 -7.95 2.36 -2.46
C ALA A 14 -8.10 1.08 -3.28
N SER A 15 -8.32 1.22 -4.59
CA SER A 15 -8.27 0.15 -5.58
C SER A 15 -7.67 0.72 -6.87
N PRO A 16 -6.33 0.94 -6.92
CA PRO A 16 -5.69 1.55 -8.08
C PRO A 16 -5.98 0.75 -9.36
N PRO A 17 -6.57 1.36 -10.39
CA PRO A 17 -6.94 0.66 -11.62
C PRO A 17 -5.72 0.26 -12.46
N ASP A 18 -4.60 0.93 -12.23
CA ASP A 18 -3.33 0.84 -12.97
C ASP A 18 -2.22 0.18 -12.16
N LEU A 19 -2.58 -0.54 -11.08
CA LEU A 19 -1.64 -1.23 -10.18
C LEU A 19 -0.59 -2.09 -10.92
N PHE A 20 -0.99 -2.70 -12.02
CA PHE A 20 -0.13 -3.55 -12.83
C PHE A 20 0.35 -2.86 -14.11
N SER A 21 -0.49 -2.03 -14.75
CA SER A 21 -0.15 -1.41 -16.03
C SER A 21 0.90 -0.31 -15.90
N ALA A 22 0.83 0.54 -14.87
CA ALA A 22 1.78 1.62 -14.66
C ALA A 22 3.22 1.12 -14.44
N PRO A 23 3.49 0.17 -13.51
CA PRO A 23 4.84 -0.39 -13.37
C PRO A 23 5.28 -1.19 -14.60
N ALA A 24 4.38 -1.91 -15.28
CA ALA A 24 4.73 -2.63 -16.50
C ALA A 24 5.15 -1.69 -17.64
N GLU A 25 4.45 -0.56 -17.81
CA GLU A 25 4.82 0.49 -18.77
C GLU A 25 6.20 1.07 -18.46
N PHE A 26 6.45 1.42 -17.19
CA PHE A 26 7.77 1.89 -16.74
C PHE A 26 8.90 0.89 -17.05
N LEU A 27 8.63 -0.41 -16.90
CA LEU A 27 9.61 -1.47 -17.13
C LEU A 27 9.74 -1.87 -18.60
N GLY A 28 8.81 -1.46 -19.47
CA GLY A 28 8.76 -1.88 -20.87
C GLY A 28 8.41 -3.35 -21.07
N VAL A 29 7.55 -3.91 -20.21
CA VAL A 29 7.10 -5.31 -20.24
C VAL A 29 5.60 -5.41 -20.43
N LEU A 30 5.09 -6.61 -20.72
CA LEU A 30 3.65 -6.83 -20.82
C LEU A 30 3.01 -6.85 -19.42
N THR A 31 1.87 -6.18 -19.26
CA THR A 31 1.17 -6.05 -17.97
C THR A 31 0.93 -7.39 -17.27
N TYR A 32 0.51 -8.42 -18.02
CA TYR A 32 0.23 -9.73 -17.44
C TYR A 32 1.49 -10.42 -16.88
N GLN A 33 2.66 -10.21 -17.47
CA GLN A 33 3.93 -10.77 -16.98
C GLN A 33 4.32 -10.16 -15.63
N TYR A 34 4.06 -8.86 -15.45
CA TYR A 34 4.27 -8.20 -14.17
C TYR A 34 3.24 -8.65 -13.12
N GLU A 35 1.96 -8.73 -13.51
CA GLU A 35 0.86 -9.12 -12.62
C GLU A 35 1.06 -10.51 -12.01
N GLU A 36 1.51 -11.48 -12.82
CA GLU A 36 1.81 -12.85 -12.38
C GLU A 36 2.86 -12.91 -11.26
N LEU A 37 3.79 -11.95 -11.23
CA LEU A 37 4.91 -11.94 -10.29
C LEU A 37 4.65 -11.05 -9.07
N TYR A 38 3.80 -10.02 -9.20
CA TYR A 38 3.63 -8.98 -8.19
C TYR A 38 3.30 -9.51 -6.79
N TRP A 39 2.45 -10.53 -6.67
CA TRP A 39 2.07 -11.07 -5.35
C TRP A 39 3.13 -12.00 -4.72
N THR A 40 4.14 -12.43 -5.50
CA THR A 40 5.20 -13.32 -5.03
C THR A 40 6.10 -12.60 -4.02
N GLY A 41 6.17 -13.12 -2.79
CA GLY A 41 6.96 -12.51 -1.71
C GLY A 41 6.34 -11.25 -1.08
N ARG A 42 5.15 -10.82 -1.52
CA ARG A 42 4.52 -9.58 -1.06
C ARG A 42 4.25 -9.55 0.44
N SER A 43 3.81 -10.67 1.02
CA SER A 43 3.56 -10.76 2.47
C SER A 43 4.80 -10.45 3.31
N ALA A 44 5.98 -10.95 2.89
CA ALA A 44 7.23 -10.65 3.58
C ALA A 44 7.62 -9.17 3.45
N TYR A 45 7.42 -8.58 2.26
CA TYR A 45 7.68 -7.16 2.03
C TYR A 45 6.76 -6.26 2.86
N ASP A 46 5.46 -6.55 2.85
CA ASP A 46 4.45 -5.85 3.64
C ASP A 46 4.68 -6.03 5.16
N GLY A 47 5.28 -7.15 5.59
CA GLY A 47 5.74 -7.38 6.95
C GLY A 47 7.03 -6.63 7.34
N GLY A 48 7.57 -5.80 6.45
CA GLY A 48 8.80 -5.02 6.68
C GLY A 48 10.08 -5.68 6.15
N GLY A 49 9.95 -6.62 5.23
CA GLY A 49 11.07 -7.19 4.47
C GLY A 49 11.76 -6.16 3.58
N SER A 50 12.92 -6.52 3.04
CA SER A 50 13.70 -5.60 2.20
C SER A 50 13.03 -5.38 0.84
N ARG A 51 12.98 -4.11 0.40
CA ARG A 51 12.58 -3.78 -0.96
C ARG A 51 13.49 -4.44 -2.02
N VAL A 52 14.76 -4.68 -1.69
CA VAL A 52 15.70 -5.35 -2.61
C VAL A 52 15.33 -6.83 -2.76
N GLU A 53 14.98 -7.48 -1.66
CA GLU A 53 14.58 -8.90 -1.64
C GLU A 53 13.21 -9.13 -2.30
N TYR A 54 12.36 -8.11 -2.35
CA TYR A 54 11.07 -8.19 -3.05
C TYR A 54 11.17 -7.81 -4.53
N TRP A 55 11.65 -6.61 -4.84
CA TRP A 55 11.67 -6.11 -6.22
C TRP A 55 12.79 -6.71 -7.07
N GLY A 56 13.91 -7.11 -6.47
CA GLY A 56 15.04 -7.71 -7.19
C GLY A 56 14.64 -8.99 -7.94
N PRO A 57 14.11 -10.02 -7.25
CA PRO A 57 13.65 -11.25 -7.89
C PRO A 57 12.55 -11.05 -8.92
N LEU A 58 11.63 -10.10 -8.69
CA LEU A 58 10.60 -9.74 -9.66
C LEU A 58 11.22 -9.20 -10.94
N LEU A 59 12.14 -8.24 -10.84
CA LEU A 59 12.85 -7.66 -11.99
C LEU A 59 13.66 -8.74 -12.75
N SER A 60 14.41 -9.58 -12.03
CA SER A 60 15.19 -10.66 -12.64
C SER A 60 14.30 -11.68 -13.36
N SER A 61 13.12 -12.02 -12.81
CA SER A 61 12.15 -12.91 -13.45
C SER A 61 11.56 -12.34 -14.74
N LEU A 62 11.51 -11.00 -14.86
CA LEU A 62 11.13 -10.30 -16.09
C LEU A 62 12.30 -10.14 -17.08
N GLY A 63 13.48 -10.69 -16.78
CA GLY A 63 14.68 -10.54 -17.61
C GLY A 63 15.31 -9.14 -17.51
N LEU A 64 15.03 -8.39 -16.45
CA LEU A 64 15.53 -7.04 -16.24
C LEU A 64 16.60 -6.99 -15.15
N GLU A 65 17.65 -6.20 -15.39
CA GLU A 65 18.67 -5.91 -14.39
C GLU A 65 18.06 -5.19 -13.15
N PRO A 66 18.23 -5.74 -11.93
CA PRO A 66 17.64 -5.22 -10.69
C PRO A 66 18.46 -4.07 -10.12
N THR A 67 18.53 -2.96 -10.84
CA THR A 67 19.28 -1.78 -10.40
C THR A 67 18.62 -1.10 -9.20
N ALA A 68 19.43 -0.46 -8.35
CA ALA A 68 18.93 0.28 -7.19
C ALA A 68 17.91 1.39 -7.57
N ALA A 69 18.09 2.01 -8.74
CA ALA A 69 17.18 3.01 -9.26
C ALA A 69 15.79 2.42 -9.59
N ARG A 70 15.73 1.29 -10.31
CA ARG A 70 14.47 0.61 -10.63
C ARG A 70 13.75 0.12 -9.37
N ILE A 71 14.48 -0.50 -8.44
CA ILE A 71 13.92 -0.97 -7.16
C ILE A 71 13.33 0.19 -6.36
N THR A 72 14.04 1.32 -6.29
CA THR A 72 13.57 2.50 -5.57
C THR A 72 12.33 3.08 -6.24
N HIS A 73 12.34 3.19 -7.57
CA HIS A 73 11.20 3.70 -8.33
C HIS A 73 9.96 2.83 -8.16
N LEU A 74 10.07 1.50 -8.30
CA LEU A 74 8.94 0.59 -8.09
C LEU A 74 8.37 0.66 -6.67
N ALA A 75 9.24 0.73 -5.65
CA ALA A 75 8.79 0.88 -4.26
C ALA A 75 8.02 2.20 -4.03
N SER A 76 8.46 3.29 -4.65
CA SER A 76 7.76 4.59 -4.60
C SER A 76 6.44 4.54 -5.36
N LEU A 77 6.45 4.05 -6.61
CA LEU A 77 5.27 3.94 -7.46
C LEU A 77 4.19 3.06 -6.81
N ASP A 78 4.55 1.90 -6.26
CA ASP A 78 3.61 1.04 -5.51
C ASP A 78 2.92 1.81 -4.38
N ALA A 79 3.68 2.54 -3.57
CA ALA A 79 3.13 3.34 -2.48
C ALA A 79 2.23 4.49 -2.99
N GLU A 80 2.64 5.17 -4.07
CA GLU A 80 1.88 6.25 -4.69
C GLU A 80 0.54 5.77 -5.26
N LEU A 81 0.51 4.60 -5.90
CA LEU A 81 -0.71 4.00 -6.43
C LEU A 81 -1.68 3.63 -5.29
N TRP A 82 -1.18 3.08 -4.19
CA TRP A 82 -2.02 2.66 -3.06
C TRP A 82 -2.62 3.81 -2.24
N ILE A 83 -2.09 5.03 -2.33
CA ILE A 83 -2.69 6.19 -1.65
C ILE A 83 -3.76 6.92 -2.47
N GLN A 84 -4.01 6.48 -3.71
CA GLN A 84 -5.09 7.00 -4.54
C GLN A 84 -6.43 6.40 -4.08
N LEU A 85 -7.21 7.18 -3.34
CA LEU A 85 -8.51 6.73 -2.87
C LEU A 85 -9.51 6.63 -4.01
N ARG A 86 -10.45 5.69 -3.89
CA ARG A 86 -11.64 5.69 -4.73
C ARG A 86 -12.50 6.90 -4.34
N PRO A 87 -13.08 7.65 -5.30
CA PRO A 87 -13.89 8.83 -4.99
C PRO A 87 -15.03 8.56 -3.99
N SER A 88 -15.69 7.40 -4.10
CA SER A 88 -16.75 7.00 -3.16
C SER A 88 -16.23 6.69 -1.76
N ALA A 89 -15.00 6.16 -1.64
CA ALA A 89 -14.39 5.87 -0.36
C ALA A 89 -13.89 7.14 0.32
N GLU A 90 -13.39 8.12 -0.43
CA GLU A 90 -13.03 9.44 0.09
C GLU A 90 -14.25 10.20 0.61
N ALA A 91 -15.37 10.17 -0.13
CA ALA A 91 -16.64 10.75 0.32
C ALA A 91 -17.16 10.07 1.61
N MET A 92 -17.03 8.74 1.70
CA MET A 92 -17.35 8.00 2.92
C MET A 92 -16.44 8.39 4.09
N LEU A 93 -15.12 8.46 3.86
CA LEU A 93 -14.16 8.84 4.89
C LEU A 93 -14.44 10.25 5.43
N THR A 94 -14.73 11.21 4.54
CA THR A 94 -15.14 12.57 4.91
C THR A 94 -16.42 12.58 5.75
N THR A 95 -17.41 11.76 5.36
CA THR A 95 -18.67 11.63 6.11
C THR A 95 -18.44 11.08 7.52
N VAL A 96 -17.67 10.01 7.65
CA VAL A 96 -17.36 9.40 8.96
C VAL A 96 -16.58 10.37 9.84
N TYR A 97 -15.61 11.09 9.29
CA TYR A 97 -14.87 12.11 10.01
C TYR A 97 -15.78 13.24 10.53
N SER A 98 -16.77 13.66 9.72
CA SER A 98 -17.74 14.69 10.11
C SER A 98 -18.61 14.33 11.32
N TRP A 99 -18.72 13.04 11.66
CA TRP A 99 -19.44 12.58 12.86
C TRP A 99 -18.66 12.79 14.16
N GLY A 100 -17.41 13.26 14.10
CA GLY A 100 -16.55 13.46 15.27
C GLY A 100 -16.09 12.15 15.92
N LEU A 101 -16.15 11.03 15.18
CA LEU A 101 -15.61 9.75 15.62
C LEU A 101 -14.09 9.73 15.45
N ARG A 102 -13.41 8.97 16.32
CA ARG A 102 -11.98 8.69 16.12
C ARG A 102 -11.78 7.74 14.94
N THR A 103 -10.83 8.04 14.08
CA THR A 103 -10.53 7.24 12.89
C THR A 103 -9.12 6.64 12.94
N ALA A 104 -8.96 5.45 12.36
CA ALA A 104 -7.64 4.91 12.12
C ALA A 104 -7.54 4.22 10.77
N LEU A 105 -6.33 4.16 10.22
CA LEU A 105 -5.96 3.29 9.13
C LEU A 105 -5.17 2.11 9.69
N VAL A 106 -5.59 0.89 9.38
CA VAL A 106 -4.86 -0.35 9.70
C VAL A 106 -4.64 -1.12 8.42
N SER A 107 -3.43 -1.05 7.85
CA SER A 107 -3.12 -1.59 6.53
C SER A 107 -1.89 -2.49 6.56
N ASN A 108 -1.98 -3.63 5.88
CA ASN A 108 -0.80 -4.40 5.56
C ASN A 108 -0.10 -3.73 4.36
N GLY A 109 1.16 -3.34 4.52
CA GLY A 109 1.90 -2.68 3.46
C GLY A 109 3.35 -2.35 3.84
N PRO A 110 4.17 -2.02 2.84
CA PRO A 110 5.60 -1.82 3.03
C PRO A 110 5.91 -0.46 3.65
N LEU A 111 7.16 -0.25 4.09
CA LEU A 111 7.57 0.98 4.77
C LEU A 111 7.33 2.24 3.92
N ALA A 112 7.47 2.13 2.59
CA ALA A 112 7.21 3.23 1.66
C ALA A 112 5.75 3.71 1.73
N LEU A 113 4.80 2.79 1.96
CA LEU A 113 3.38 3.11 2.08
C LEU A 113 3.11 4.00 3.30
N GLY A 114 3.72 3.71 4.45
CA GLY A 114 3.52 4.52 5.65
C GLY A 114 3.96 5.97 5.48
N ARG A 115 5.06 6.19 4.74
CA ARG A 115 5.49 7.54 4.37
C ARG A 115 4.51 8.20 3.39
N ALA A 116 4.08 7.49 2.35
CA ALA A 116 3.16 8.01 1.34
C ALA A 116 1.81 8.41 1.97
N VAL A 117 1.25 7.55 2.84
CA VAL A 117 -0.02 7.82 3.54
C VAL A 117 0.06 9.10 4.36
N ARG A 118 1.15 9.34 5.11
CA ARG A 118 1.30 10.56 5.92
C ARG A 118 1.46 11.85 5.11
N LEU A 119 1.78 11.73 3.82
CA LEU A 119 1.91 12.86 2.90
C LEU A 119 0.67 13.04 2.01
N ALA A 120 -0.28 12.11 2.04
CA ALA A 120 -1.50 12.20 1.26
C ALA A 120 -2.45 13.28 1.80
N ASP A 121 -3.17 13.96 0.92
CA ASP A 121 -4.08 15.06 1.30
C ASP A 121 -5.20 14.60 2.26
N TRP A 122 -5.72 13.39 2.06
CA TRP A 122 -6.76 12.80 2.90
C TRP A 122 -6.26 12.34 4.28
N SER A 123 -4.95 12.35 4.53
CA SER A 123 -4.36 11.86 5.78
C SER A 123 -4.86 12.63 7.01
N ALA A 124 -5.27 13.90 6.86
CA ALA A 124 -5.87 14.71 7.91
C ALA A 124 -7.20 14.14 8.44
N LEU A 125 -7.86 13.24 7.68
CA LEU A 125 -9.11 12.58 8.07
C LEU A 125 -8.87 11.30 8.89
N ILE A 126 -7.60 10.92 9.11
CA ILE A 126 -7.19 9.73 9.85
C ILE A 126 -6.40 10.13 11.10
N ASP A 127 -6.93 9.87 12.30
CA ASP A 127 -6.24 10.25 13.54
C ASP A 127 -4.98 9.40 13.82
N ARG A 128 -5.00 8.13 13.41
CA ARG A 128 -3.92 7.16 13.66
C ARG A 128 -3.68 6.26 12.46
N VAL A 129 -2.41 6.08 12.08
CA VAL A 129 -1.99 5.25 10.96
C VAL A 129 -1.13 4.10 11.48
N PHE A 130 -1.53 2.87 11.16
CA PHE A 130 -0.87 1.62 11.52
C PHE A 130 -0.54 0.85 10.24
N ILE A 131 0.75 0.74 9.93
CA ILE A 131 1.25 0.00 8.76
C ILE A 131 2.04 -1.21 9.24
N SER A 132 1.74 -2.38 8.69
CA SER A 132 2.30 -3.65 9.18
C SER A 132 3.83 -3.70 9.21
N SER A 133 4.50 -3.13 8.21
CA SER A 133 5.96 -3.11 8.15
C SER A 133 6.61 -2.25 9.23
N GLU A 134 5.95 -1.17 9.66
CA GLU A 134 6.40 -0.32 10.77
C GLU A 134 6.18 -1.00 12.11
N LEU A 135 5.09 -1.76 12.24
CA LEU A 135 4.70 -2.47 13.46
C LEU A 135 5.36 -3.84 13.62
N ARG A 136 5.91 -4.42 12.55
CA ARG A 136 6.33 -5.84 12.48
C ARG A 136 5.20 -6.82 12.85
N LEU A 137 3.96 -6.41 12.65
CA LEU A 137 2.73 -7.17 12.90
C LEU A 137 1.77 -6.94 11.74
N SER A 138 1.13 -8.00 11.24
CA SER A 138 0.26 -7.92 10.07
C SER A 138 -1.11 -8.53 10.39
N LYS A 139 -2.17 -7.95 9.82
CA LYS A 139 -3.48 -8.63 9.78
C LYS A 139 -3.31 -9.99 9.10
N PRO A 140 -3.99 -11.07 9.56
CA PRO A 140 -5.07 -11.07 10.55
C PRO A 140 -4.64 -11.29 12.02
N ASP A 141 -3.37 -11.09 12.36
CA ASP A 141 -2.92 -11.22 13.76
C ASP A 141 -3.72 -10.24 14.65
N PRO A 142 -4.41 -10.72 15.70
CA PRO A 142 -5.21 -9.86 16.57
C PRO A 142 -4.39 -8.79 17.29
N ALA A 143 -3.09 -8.99 17.48
CA ALA A 143 -2.20 -8.02 18.13
C ALA A 143 -1.99 -6.74 17.31
N VAL A 144 -2.39 -6.70 16.04
CA VAL A 144 -2.30 -5.50 15.20
C VAL A 144 -3.40 -4.48 15.50
N PHE A 145 -4.48 -4.89 16.15
CA PHE A 145 -5.62 -4.01 16.45
C PHE A 145 -5.44 -3.34 17.82
N PRO A 146 -5.59 -2.00 17.89
CA PRO A 146 -5.49 -1.25 19.14
C PRO A 146 -6.69 -1.44 20.07
#